data_AF-A0A0L0FN63-F1
#
_entry.id   AF-A0A0L0FN63-F1
#
_cell.length_a   1.000
_cell.length_b   1.000
_cell.length_c   1.000
_cell.angle_alpha   90.00
_cell.angle_beta   90.00
_cell.angle_gamma   90.00
#
_symmetry.space_group_name_H-M   'P 1'
#
loop_
_entity.id
_entity.type
_entity.pdbx_description
1 polymer ?
#
loop_
_entity_poly.entity_id
_entity_poly.type
_entity_poly.pdbx_seq_one_letter_code
_entity_poly.pdbx_strand_id
1 'polypeptide(L)'
;MLGIAVGSFRGATRRVALHPKQGNKNFYKGYGAKSSGRLTTLGKYIKQAHKIPNFVVPDLAGFNLKPYVAKTVDSPKVAPMTPDVMKELGSK
;
A
#
# COMPACT_ATOMS: atom_id res chain seq x y z
N MET A 1 -14.44 24.69 -27.89
CA MET A 1 -15.55 25.37 -27.19
C MET A 1 -16.79 24.47 -27.15
N LEU A 2 -16.72 23.28 -26.54
CA LEU A 2 -17.87 22.36 -26.41
C LEU A 2 -17.87 21.61 -25.06
N GLY A 3 -17.22 22.18 -24.04
CA GLY A 3 -17.16 21.61 -22.69
C GLY A 3 -17.89 22.42 -21.63
N ILE A 4 -18.34 23.64 -21.97
CA ILE A 4 -18.92 24.60 -21.01
C ILE A 4 -20.44 24.38 -20.85
N ALA A 5 -21.14 23.92 -21.89
CA ALA A 5 -22.61 23.85 -21.89
C ALA A 5 -23.20 22.68 -21.09
N VAL A 6 -22.50 21.54 -20.97
CA VAL A 6 -23.06 20.33 -20.31
C VAL A 6 -23.02 20.43 -18.78
N GLY A 7 -22.05 21.18 -18.24
CA GLY A 7 -21.88 21.38 -16.80
C GLY A 7 -22.96 22.26 -16.14
N SER A 8 -23.65 23.10 -16.90
CA SER A 8 -24.67 24.01 -16.35
C SER A 8 -26.06 23.35 -16.18
N PHE A 9 -26.40 22.35 -17.01
CA PHE A 9 -27.70 21.67 -16.94
C PHE A 9 -27.72 20.47 -15.97
N ARG A 10 -26.56 19.88 -15.69
CA ARG A 10 -26.39 18.83 -14.68
C ARG A 10 -25.54 19.45 -13.58
N GLY A 11 -26.18 19.99 -12.54
CA GLY A 11 -25.48 20.60 -11.40
C GLY A 11 -24.39 19.68 -10.82
N ALA A 12 -23.54 20.22 -9.93
CA ALA A 12 -22.38 19.52 -9.41
C ALA A 12 -22.71 18.09 -8.88
N THR A 13 -21.86 17.12 -9.21
CA THR A 13 -22.02 15.73 -8.78
C THR A 13 -21.76 15.59 -7.28
N ARG A 14 -22.84 15.49 -6.48
CA ARG A 14 -22.78 15.40 -5.00
C ARG A 14 -22.54 13.98 -4.43
N ARG A 15 -22.67 12.93 -5.25
CA ARG A 15 -22.58 11.52 -4.80
C ARG A 15 -21.20 10.86 -5.01
N VAL A 16 -20.21 11.61 -5.45
CA VAL A 16 -18.87 11.09 -5.73
C VAL A 16 -17.88 11.69 -4.73
N ALA A 17 -16.96 10.88 -4.22
CA ALA A 17 -15.90 11.36 -3.36
C ALA A 17 -15.02 12.37 -4.11
N LEU A 18 -14.80 13.54 -3.50
CA LEU A 18 -14.00 14.60 -4.12
C LEU A 18 -12.54 14.15 -4.31
N HIS A 19 -12.06 14.30 -5.54
CA HIS A 19 -10.73 13.91 -5.99
C HIS A 19 -9.88 15.15 -6.33
N PRO A 20 -8.53 15.17 -6.17
CA PRO A 20 -7.69 16.34 -6.45
C PRO A 20 -7.99 17.09 -7.76
N LYS A 21 -8.32 16.34 -8.82
CA LYS A 21 -8.65 16.86 -10.16
C LYS A 21 -10.00 17.60 -10.27
N GLN A 22 -10.84 17.53 -9.24
CA GLN A 22 -12.17 18.14 -9.24
C GLN A 22 -12.22 19.47 -8.47
N GLY A 23 -11.17 19.78 -7.69
CA GLY A 23 -11.09 21.01 -6.92
C GLY A 23 -10.44 22.16 -7.70
N ASN A 24 -10.36 23.32 -7.06
CA ASN A 24 -9.63 24.48 -7.58
C ASN A 24 -8.10 24.27 -7.45
N LYS A 25 -7.31 25.26 -7.89
CA LYS A 25 -5.83 25.24 -7.81
C LYS A 25 -5.29 25.02 -6.38
N ASN A 26 -6.03 25.45 -5.36
CA ASN A 26 -5.62 25.39 -3.95
C ASN A 26 -6.14 24.13 -3.23
N PHE A 27 -6.80 23.23 -3.96
CA PHE A 27 -7.30 21.98 -3.39
C PHE A 27 -6.15 21.00 -3.18
N TYR A 28 -5.45 21.15 -2.05
CA TYR A 28 -4.25 20.41 -1.67
C TYR A 28 -4.55 18.99 -1.17
N LYS A 29 -5.23 18.19 -2.00
CA LYS A 29 -5.53 16.79 -1.73
C LYS A 29 -4.64 15.89 -2.59
N GLY A 30 -4.12 14.81 -2.01
CA GLY A 30 -3.35 13.77 -2.71
C GLY A 30 -4.14 12.46 -2.92
N TYR A 31 -3.41 11.41 -3.28
CA TYR A 31 -3.93 10.05 -3.54
C TYR A 31 -3.65 9.05 -2.39
N GLY A 32 -3.36 9.54 -1.19
CA GLY A 32 -3.03 8.68 -0.04
C GLY A 32 -1.59 8.17 0.01
N ALA A 33 -0.68 8.74 -0.81
CA ALA A 33 0.75 8.49 -0.69
C ALA A 33 1.24 8.88 0.73
N LYS A 34 2.03 8.00 1.36
CA LYS A 34 2.62 8.25 2.67
C LYS A 34 3.75 9.28 2.56
N SER A 35 3.89 10.13 3.58
CA SER A 35 4.92 11.18 3.60
C SER A 35 6.33 10.58 3.76
N SER A 36 7.26 10.92 2.86
CA SER A 36 8.68 10.53 2.95
C SER A 36 9.57 11.60 3.62
N GLY A 37 8.98 12.70 4.09
CA GLY A 37 9.72 13.88 4.50
C GLY A 37 8.81 15.06 4.88
N ARG A 38 9.37 16.27 4.86
CA ARG A 38 8.64 17.52 5.13
C ARG A 38 9.07 18.67 4.23
N LEU A 39 8.20 19.67 4.09
CA LEU A 39 8.56 20.95 3.51
C LEU A 39 9.29 21.84 4.55
N THR A 40 10.21 22.65 4.07
CA THR A 40 10.87 23.73 4.81
C THR A 40 10.06 25.02 4.70
N THR A 41 10.37 26.00 5.53
CA THR A 41 9.77 27.35 5.48
C THR A 41 9.99 28.04 4.12
N LEU A 42 11.10 27.73 3.43
CA LEU A 42 11.42 28.23 2.09
C LEU A 42 10.87 27.36 0.95
N GLY A 43 9.94 26.44 1.23
CA GLY A 43 9.28 25.60 0.22
C GLY A 43 10.13 24.45 -0.35
N LYS A 44 11.37 24.27 0.12
CA LYS A 44 12.21 23.10 -0.26
C LYS A 44 11.73 21.85 0.47
N TYR A 45 11.75 20.71 -0.21
CA TYR A 45 11.38 19.42 0.40
C TYR A 45 12.61 18.69 0.94
N ILE A 46 12.54 18.27 2.21
CA ILE A 46 13.59 17.46 2.86
C ILE A 46 13.08 16.03 3.00
N LYS A 47 13.77 15.09 2.35
CA LYS A 47 13.55 13.64 2.52
C LYS A 47 14.13 13.19 3.85
N GLN A 48 13.39 12.38 4.59
CA GLN A 48 13.80 11.84 5.89
C GLN A 48 14.05 10.33 5.75
N ALA A 49 15.29 9.88 5.91
CA ALA A 49 15.68 8.49 5.67
C ALA A 49 14.88 7.48 6.52
N HIS A 50 14.57 7.82 7.78
CA HIS A 50 13.78 6.97 8.67
C HIS A 50 12.31 6.78 8.24
N LYS A 51 11.78 7.62 7.33
CA LYS A 51 10.42 7.47 6.79
C LYS A 51 10.38 6.66 5.50
N ILE A 52 11.53 6.44 4.87
CA ILE A 52 11.61 5.72 3.60
C ILE A 52 11.71 4.22 3.94
N PRO A 53 10.79 3.38 3.42
CA PRO A 53 10.84 1.95 3.68
C PRO A 53 12.08 1.34 3.00
N ASN A 54 12.86 0.58 3.77
CA ASN A 54 13.99 -0.19 3.26
C ASN A 54 13.54 -1.65 3.11
N PHE A 55 13.49 -2.13 1.87
CA PHE A 55 13.15 -3.52 1.58
C PHE A 55 14.40 -4.39 1.72
N VAL A 56 14.43 -5.23 2.76
CA VAL A 56 15.50 -6.22 2.96
C VAL A 56 15.19 -7.44 2.10
N VAL A 57 15.79 -7.48 0.91
CA VAL A 57 15.60 -8.57 -0.04
C VAL A 57 16.71 -9.61 0.19
N PRO A 58 16.38 -10.87 0.53
CA PRO A 58 17.37 -11.93 0.66
C PRO A 58 17.88 -12.39 -0.70
N ASP A 59 19.07 -13.00 -0.73
CA ASP A 59 19.54 -13.70 -1.92
C ASP A 59 18.77 -15.02 -2.10
N LEU A 60 18.36 -15.30 -3.33
CA LEU A 60 17.55 -16.47 -3.70
C LEU A 60 18.33 -17.47 -4.57
N ALA A 61 19.64 -17.28 -4.75
CA ALA A 61 20.49 -18.22 -5.47
C ALA A 61 20.41 -19.62 -4.80
N GLY A 62 19.94 -20.62 -5.55
CA GLY A 62 19.80 -22.00 -5.06
C GLY A 62 18.54 -22.27 -4.23
N PHE A 63 17.55 -21.39 -4.23
CA PHE A 63 16.30 -21.61 -3.50
C PHE A 63 15.43 -22.70 -4.15
N ASN A 64 15.20 -23.80 -3.42
CA ASN A 64 14.49 -24.97 -3.94
C ASN A 64 12.96 -24.80 -4.04
N LEU A 65 12.38 -23.88 -3.26
CA LEU A 65 10.92 -23.72 -3.20
C LEU A 65 10.42 -22.90 -4.38
N LYS A 66 9.27 -23.32 -4.92
CA LYS A 66 8.58 -22.66 -6.04
C LYS A 66 7.35 -21.89 -5.53
N PRO A 67 6.83 -20.90 -6.28
CA PRO A 67 5.63 -20.16 -5.88
C PRO A 67 4.35 -21.01 -5.75
N TYR A 68 4.33 -22.19 -6.38
CA TYR A 68 3.18 -23.09 -6.39
C TYR A 68 3.58 -24.50 -5.97
N VAL A 69 2.60 -25.23 -5.42
CA VAL A 69 2.73 -26.63 -5.00
C VAL A 69 1.98 -27.52 -6.00
N ALA A 70 2.44 -28.77 -6.16
CA ALA A 70 1.77 -29.76 -6.98
C ALA A 70 0.43 -30.17 -6.36
N LYS A 71 -0.60 -30.35 -7.20
CA LYS A 71 -1.95 -30.78 -6.77
C LYS A 71 -1.98 -32.20 -6.19
N THR A 72 -0.94 -32.99 -6.44
CA THR A 72 -0.79 -34.37 -5.97
C THR A 72 -0.47 -34.45 -4.47
N VAL A 73 -0.04 -33.34 -3.85
CA VAL A 73 0.30 -33.32 -2.43
C VAL A 73 -0.98 -33.18 -1.60
N ASP A 74 -1.18 -34.09 -0.65
CA ASP A 74 -2.30 -34.03 0.29
C ASP A 74 -2.20 -32.83 1.23
N SER A 75 -3.33 -32.20 1.53
CA SER A 75 -3.39 -31.06 2.46
C SER A 75 -3.52 -31.56 3.90
N PRO A 76 -2.51 -31.37 4.77
CA PRO A 76 -2.60 -31.83 6.15
C PRO A 76 -3.59 -30.97 6.95
N LYS A 77 -4.39 -31.60 7.82
CA LYS A 77 -5.17 -30.89 8.85
C LYS A 77 -4.25 -30.54 10.00
N VAL A 78 -3.69 -29.32 9.98
CA VAL A 78 -2.77 -28.85 11.02
C VAL A 78 -3.55 -28.05 12.06
N ALA A 79 -3.38 -28.40 13.34
CA ALA A 79 -3.88 -27.59 14.45
C ALA A 79 -3.12 -26.24 14.52
N PRO A 80 -3.75 -25.14 14.95
CA PRO A 80 -3.05 -23.86 15.05
C PRO A 80 -1.85 -23.98 15.99
N MET A 81 -0.73 -23.34 15.63
CA MET A 81 0.47 -23.27 16.47
C MET A 81 0.15 -22.45 17.73
N THR A 82 -0.25 -23.13 18.80
CA THR A 82 -0.46 -22.53 20.12
C THR A 82 0.89 -22.38 20.85
N PRO A 83 0.99 -21.44 21.81
CA PRO A 83 2.24 -21.22 22.57
C PRO A 83 2.75 -22.48 23.28
N ASP A 84 1.85 -23.37 23.70
CA ASP A 84 2.19 -24.63 24.37
C ASP A 84 2.87 -25.61 23.40
N VAL A 85 2.35 -25.73 22.17
CA VAL A 85 2.94 -26.53 21.08
C VAL A 85 4.32 -25.98 20.67
N MET A 86 4.51 -24.65 20.69
CA MET A 86 5.82 -24.05 20.42
C MET A 86 6.86 -24.36 21.50
N LYS A 87 6.45 -24.39 22.79
CA LYS A 87 7.33 -24.76 23.90
C LYS A 87 7.77 -26.22 23.83
N GLU A 88 6.87 -27.12 23.41
CA GLU A 88 7.17 -28.55 23.23
C GLU A 88 8.16 -28.80 22.09
N LEU A 89 8.08 -28.03 21.01
CA LEU A 89 9.00 -28.14 19.86
C LEU A 89 10.39 -27.54 20.14
N GLY A 90 10.47 -26.50 20.99
CA GLY A 90 11.72 -25.85 21.37
C GLY A 90 12.50 -26.52 22.51
N SER A 91 11.96 -27.59 23.12
CA SER A 91 12.59 -28.33 24.23
C SER A 91 13.41 -29.56 23.78
N LYS A 92 13.64 -29.72 22.48
CA LYS A 92 14.48 -30.78 21.90
C LYS A 92 15.80 -30.22 21.36
#